data_AF-A0A7C2YFV6-F1
#
_entry.id   AF-A0A7C2YFV6-F1
#
_cell.length_a   1.000
_cell.length_b   1.000
_cell.length_c   1.000
_cell.angle_alpha   90.00
_cell.angle_beta   90.00
_cell.angle_gamma   90.00
#
_symmetry.space_group_name_H-M   'P 1'
#
loop_
_entity.id
_entity.type
_entity.pdbx_description
1 polymer ?
#
loop_
_entity_poly.entity_id
_entity_poly.type
_entity_poly.pdbx_seq_one_letter_code
_entity_poly.pdbx_strand_id
1 'polypeptide(L)'
;MSREQLHRLLEQVPEDDLELVEHLLVHLLACRDPVLRSLVHAQAVEEDLTPTEEAAVQEGLRDVRQGRTRPTAEARRLLGL
;
A
#
# COMPACT_ATOMS: atom_id res chain seq x y z
N MET A 1 -23.75 -24.33 0.38
CA MET A 1 -22.36 -24.82 0.54
C MET A 1 -21.89 -24.53 1.95
N SER A 2 -21.28 -25.48 2.64
CA SER A 2 -20.67 -25.28 3.97
C SER A 2 -19.21 -24.85 3.87
N ARG A 3 -18.63 -24.35 4.96
CA ARG A 3 -17.21 -23.98 5.02
C ARG A 3 -16.29 -25.20 4.83
N GLU A 4 -16.68 -26.35 5.38
CA GLU A 4 -15.96 -27.62 5.19
C GLU A 4 -16.02 -28.11 3.73
N GLN A 5 -17.12 -27.85 3.02
CA GLN A 5 -17.20 -28.15 1.59
C GLN A 5 -16.27 -27.25 0.78
N LEU A 6 -16.06 -25.99 1.20
CA LEU A 6 -15.18 -25.04 0.50
C LEU A 6 -13.71 -25.38 0.69
N HIS A 7 -13.29 -25.68 1.91
CA HIS A 7 -11.91 -26.09 2.16
C HIS A 7 -11.51 -27.31 1.32
N ARG A 8 -12.39 -28.33 1.24
CA ARG A 8 -12.14 -29.51 0.40
C ARG A 8 -12.05 -29.19 -1.09
N LEU A 9 -12.75 -28.17 -1.58
CA LEU A 9 -12.63 -27.72 -2.98
C LEU A 9 -11.29 -27.00 -3.20
N LEU A 10 -10.86 -26.16 -2.26
CA LEU A 10 -9.57 -25.48 -2.33
C LEU A 10 -8.39 -26.45 -2.30
N GLU A 11 -8.48 -27.54 -1.53
CA GLU A 11 -7.47 -28.62 -1.51
C GLU A 11 -7.33 -29.37 -2.85
N GLN A 12 -8.33 -29.27 -3.73
CA GLN A 12 -8.33 -29.93 -5.04
C GLN A 12 -7.92 -28.99 -6.18
N VAL A 13 -7.66 -27.71 -5.90
CA VAL A 13 -7.22 -26.74 -6.92
C VAL A 13 -5.82 -27.12 -7.39
N PRO A 14 -5.58 -27.26 -8.71
CA PRO A 14 -4.23 -27.44 -9.25
C PRO A 14 -3.29 -26.32 -8.82
N GLU A 15 -2.01 -26.61 -8.58
CA GLU A 15 -1.05 -25.59 -8.14
C GLU A 15 -0.98 -24.41 -9.13
N ASP A 16 -1.06 -24.69 -10.43
CA ASP A 16 -1.05 -23.70 -11.51
C ASP A 16 -2.22 -22.71 -11.44
N ASP A 17 -3.33 -23.09 -10.80
CA ASP A 17 -4.56 -22.31 -10.69
C ASP A 17 -4.70 -21.60 -9.33
N LEU A 18 -3.78 -21.82 -8.38
CA LEU A 18 -3.87 -21.26 -7.02
C LEU A 18 -3.91 -19.73 -7.01
N GLU A 19 -3.08 -19.09 -7.83
CA GLU A 19 -3.01 -17.62 -7.93
C GLU A 19 -4.34 -17.02 -8.44
N LEU A 20 -4.97 -17.69 -9.41
CA LEU A 20 -6.28 -17.27 -9.93
C LEU A 20 -7.37 -17.40 -8.86
N VAL A 21 -7.37 -18.51 -8.12
CA VAL A 21 -8.34 -18.75 -7.04
C VAL A 21 -8.13 -17.79 -5.87
N GLU A 22 -6.88 -17.48 -5.52
CA GLU A 22 -6.55 -16.46 -4.52
C GLU A 22 -7.10 -15.10 -4.92
N HIS A 23 -6.82 -14.62 -6.13
CA HIS A 23 -7.33 -13.35 -6.64
C HIS A 23 -8.86 -13.27 -6.59
N LEU A 24 -9.56 -14.36 -6.96
CA LEU A 24 -11.01 -14.42 -6.90
C LEU A 24 -11.54 -14.29 -5.46
N LEU A 25 -10.93 -15.01 -4.51
CA LEU A 25 -11.34 -14.97 -3.10
C LEU A 25 -11.08 -13.59 -2.49
N VAL A 26 -9.92 -13.00 -2.77
CA VAL A 26 -9.56 -11.65 -2.33
C VAL A 26 -10.55 -10.62 -2.89
N HIS A 27 -10.92 -10.73 -4.17
CA HIS A 27 -11.92 -9.86 -4.79
C HIS A 27 -13.31 -10.00 -4.12
N LEU A 28 -13.74 -11.22 -3.81
CA LEU A 28 -15.00 -11.47 -3.11
C LEU A 28 -15.03 -10.89 -1.68
N LEU A 29 -13.89 -10.92 -0.99
CA LEU A 29 -13.73 -10.29 0.33
C LEU A 29 -13.77 -8.76 0.22
N ALA A 30 -13.03 -8.19 -0.73
CA ALA A 30 -13.03 -6.78 -1.05
C ALA A 30 -14.42 -6.23 -1.39
N CYS A 31 -15.26 -6.97 -2.12
CA CYS A 31 -16.62 -6.54 -2.44
C CYS A 31 -17.50 -6.27 -1.21
N ARG A 32 -17.20 -6.88 -0.05
CA ARG A 32 -17.99 -6.75 1.17
C ARG A 32 -17.46 -5.71 2.15
N ASP A 33 -16.19 -5.34 2.05
CA ASP A 33 -15.55 -4.39 2.95
C ASP A 33 -14.95 -3.22 2.13
N PRO A 34 -15.45 -1.98 2.30
CA PRO A 34 -14.97 -0.82 1.56
C PRO A 34 -13.48 -0.52 1.80
N VAL A 35 -12.93 -0.87 2.97
CA VAL A 35 -11.51 -0.71 3.30
C VAL A 35 -10.68 -1.75 2.56
N LEU A 36 -11.07 -3.02 2.60
CA LEU A 36 -10.38 -4.08 1.85
C LEU A 36 -10.45 -3.83 0.35
N ARG A 37 -11.58 -3.32 -0.16
CA ARG A 37 -11.71 -2.88 -1.55
C ARG A 37 -10.69 -1.82 -1.91
N SER A 38 -10.53 -0.81 -1.06
CA SER A 38 -9.55 0.25 -1.29
C SER A 38 -8.12 -0.26 -1.24
N LEU A 39 -7.81 -1.25 -0.40
CA LEU A 39 -6.47 -1.83 -0.30
C LEU A 39 -6.14 -2.77 -1.48
N VAL A 40 -7.10 -3.57 -1.94
CA VAL A 40 -6.94 -4.49 -3.08
C VAL A 40 -6.85 -3.72 -4.41
N HIS A 41 -7.61 -2.63 -4.54
CA HIS A 41 -7.60 -1.79 -5.74
C HIS A 41 -6.67 -0.58 -5.63
N ALA A 42 -6.00 -0.39 -4.49
CA ALA A 42 -4.88 0.53 -4.41
C ALA A 42 -3.80 -0.04 -5.31
N GLN A 43 -3.68 0.50 -6.51
CA GLN A 43 -2.49 0.34 -7.31
C GLN A 43 -1.32 0.79 -6.43
N ALA A 44 -0.22 0.05 -6.41
CA ALA A 44 1.04 0.60 -5.93
C ALA A 44 1.29 1.82 -6.82
N VAL A 45 1.01 3.01 -6.27
CA VAL A 45 1.06 4.23 -7.06
C VAL A 45 2.54 4.56 -7.24
N GLU A 46 3.14 4.02 -8.30
CA GLU A 46 4.34 4.61 -8.90
C GLU A 46 3.91 5.88 -9.65
N GLU A 47 3.39 6.87 -8.92
CA GLU A 47 3.15 8.19 -9.49
C GLU A 47 4.53 8.83 -9.69
N ASP A 48 4.81 9.27 -10.92
CA ASP A 48 5.93 10.17 -11.13
C ASP A 48 5.73 11.41 -10.26
N LEU A 49 6.81 11.87 -9.62
CA LEU A 49 6.75 13.12 -8.85
C LEU A 49 6.30 14.25 -9.77
N THR A 50 5.35 15.05 -9.30
CA THR A 50 5.06 16.32 -9.96
C THR A 50 6.30 17.22 -9.92
N PRO A 51 6.44 18.19 -10.85
CA PRO A 51 7.58 19.12 -10.84
C PRO A 51 7.74 19.87 -9.50
N THR A 52 6.63 20.12 -8.80
CA THR A 52 6.62 20.73 -7.47
C THR A 52 7.19 19.81 -6.40
N GLU A 53 6.86 18.52 -6.43
CA GLU A 53 7.36 17.54 -5.47
C GLU A 53 8.82 17.23 -5.73
N GLU A 54 9.23 17.11 -6.99
CA GLU A 54 10.64 16.95 -7.35
C GLU A 54 11.46 18.15 -6.86
N ALA A 55 10.97 19.38 -7.05
CA ALA A 55 11.62 20.58 -6.53
C ALA A 55 11.76 20.56 -5.00
N ALA A 56 10.71 20.15 -4.27
CA ALA A 56 10.73 20.04 -2.82
C ALA A 56 11.74 18.99 -2.32
N VAL A 57 11.86 17.85 -3.00
CA VAL A 57 12.87 16.83 -2.70
C VAL A 57 14.28 17.40 -2.92
N GLN A 58 14.52 18.09 -4.04
CA GLN A 58 15.82 18.69 -4.32
C GLN A 58 16.18 19.80 -3.33
N GLU A 59 15.21 20.57 -2.87
CA GLU A 59 15.37 21.54 -1.80
C GLU A 59 15.82 20.88 -0.49
N GLY A 60 15.09 19.85 -0.04
CA GLY A 60 15.44 19.10 1.18
C GLY A 60 16.83 18.46 1.10
N LEU A 61 17.19 17.88 -0.04
CA LEU A 61 18.53 17.33 -0.26
C LEU A 61 19.62 18.41 -0.19
N ARG A 62 19.35 19.62 -0.70
CA ARG A 62 20.26 20.76 -0.60
C ARG A 62 20.42 21.22 0.85
N ASP A 63 19.34 21.28 1.61
CA ASP A 63 19.35 21.65 3.03
C ASP A 63 20.19 20.71 3.88
N VAL A 64 20.07 19.39 3.64
CA VAL A 64 20.90 18.38 4.29
C VAL A 64 22.38 18.62 4.01
N ARG A 65 22.76 18.82 2.73
CA ARG A 65 24.16 19.09 2.36
C ARG A 65 24.71 20.37 2.97
N GLN A 66 23.86 21.36 3.20
CA GLN A 66 24.25 22.67 3.75
C GLN A 66 24.09 22.75 5.27
N GLY A 67 23.74 21.65 5.93
CA GLY A 67 23.54 21.59 7.38
C GLY A 67 22.34 22.38 7.87
N ARG A 68 21.40 22.76 6.98
CA ARG A 68 20.14 23.42 7.32
C ARG A 68 19.08 22.43 7.82
N THR A 69 19.48 21.55 8.72
CA THR A 69 18.62 20.53 9.32
C THR A 69 18.34 20.85 10.78
N ARG A 70 17.21 20.37 11.31
CA ARG A 70 16.89 20.46 12.73
C ARG A 70 16.73 19.06 13.33
N PRO A 71 17.01 18.88 14.64
CA PRO A 71 16.66 17.65 15.33
C PRO A 71 15.16 17.38 15.22
N THR A 72 14.79 16.12 14.99
CA THR A 72 13.38 15.71 14.82
C THR A 72 12.49 16.14 16.00
N ALA A 73 13.00 16.11 17.23
CA ALA A 73 12.26 16.54 18.41
C ALA A 73 11.89 18.04 18.37
N GLU A 74 12.75 18.88 17.81
CA GLU A 74 12.48 20.32 17.64
C GLU A 74 11.48 20.56 16.51
N ALA A 75 11.64 19.86 15.39
CA ALA A 75 10.72 19.95 14.26
C ALA A 75 9.29 19.55 14.65
N ARG A 76 9.12 18.46 15.40
CA ARG A 76 7.81 18.01 15.90
C ARG A 76 7.16 19.04 16.80
N ARG A 77 7.92 19.64 17.71
CA ARG A 77 7.43 20.72 18.59
C ARG A 77 6.92 21.91 17.79
N LEU A 78 7.63 22.34 16.74
CA LEU A 78 7.22 23.45 15.89
C LEU A 78 5.96 23.17 15.08
N LEU A 79 5.74 21.90 14.71
CA LEU A 79 4.59 21.44 13.94
C LEU A 79 3.39 21.01 14.81
N GLY A 80 3.54 20.99 16.14
CA GLY A 80 2.49 20.52 17.06
C GLY A 80 2.26 19.01 17.04
N LEU A 81 3.29 18.22 16.72
CA LEU A 81 3.30 16.74 16.60
C LEU A 81 4.07 16.02 17.71
#